data_AF-A0A7S3BCV6-F1
#
_entry.id   AF-A0A7S3BCV6-F1
#
_cell.length_a   1.000
_cell.length_b   1.000
_cell.length_c   1.000
_cell.angle_alpha   90.00
_cell.angle_beta   90.00
_cell.angle_gamma   90.00
#
_symmetry.space_group_name_H-M   'P 1'
#
loop_
_entity.id
_entity.type
_entity.pdbx_description
1 polymer ?
#
loop_
_entity_poly.entity_id
_entity_poly.type
_entity_poly.pdbx_seq_one_letter_code
_entity_poly.pdbx_strand_id
1 'polypeptide(L)'
;FLAGSTPPGSVVAFFPGVAYTPLQLMMLPDGNAFFEGNTHLMARYDGAVIDASPRSTKLLHPDALANPLAVAHVVNHPPAGKQPNVMPALLDIDVAVPPEMLSLLPNIGFTQAKPQLLLPTQTARPSFADLLRESLQNNSGEDSVHVVRGLALLSTRAICDEELYLNYRLNPRNGYPDWYTPVDREEDMRRWKR
;
A
#
# COMPACT_ATOMS: atom_id res chain seq x y z
N PHE A 1 11.10 -13.84 -4.30
CA PHE A 1 12.10 -14.81 -3.80
C PHE A 1 13.25 -14.02 -3.21
N LEU A 2 13.74 -14.41 -2.03
CA LEU A 2 14.93 -13.81 -1.43
C LEU A 2 16.14 -14.64 -1.83
N ALA A 3 17.14 -14.01 -2.46
CA ALA A 3 18.44 -14.63 -2.75
C ALA A 3 19.44 -14.20 -1.68
N GLY A 4 20.14 -15.17 -1.07
CA GLY A 4 20.97 -14.96 0.11
C GLY A 4 20.23 -15.29 1.40
N SER A 5 20.64 -14.67 2.50
CA SER A 5 20.10 -14.97 3.83
C SER A 5 19.79 -13.72 4.65
N THR A 6 18.75 -13.78 5.48
CA THR A 6 18.39 -12.69 6.39
C THR A 6 17.99 -13.23 7.77
N PRO A 7 18.39 -12.57 8.88
CA PRO A 7 17.89 -12.92 10.21
C PRO A 7 16.43 -12.46 10.40
N PRO A 8 15.73 -12.92 11.45
CA PRO A 8 14.42 -12.39 11.83
C PRO A 8 14.46 -10.87 12.07
N GLY A 9 13.37 -10.17 11.75
CA GLY A 9 13.20 -8.73 11.96
C GLY A 9 13.84 -7.84 10.89
N SER A 10 14.34 -8.41 9.81
CA SER A 10 15.01 -7.65 8.74
C SER A 10 14.01 -7.14 7.72
N VAL A 11 14.22 -5.92 7.22
CA VAL A 11 13.47 -5.39 6.08
C VAL A 11 13.90 -6.12 4.81
N VAL A 12 12.94 -6.75 4.13
CA VAL A 12 13.20 -7.51 2.89
C VAL A 12 12.51 -6.93 1.66
N ALA A 13 11.50 -6.08 1.83
CA ALA A 13 10.82 -5.39 0.74
C ALA A 13 10.02 -4.18 1.24
N PHE A 14 9.70 -3.26 0.34
CA PHE A 14 8.78 -2.15 0.51
C PHE A 14 7.61 -2.26 -0.46
N PHE A 15 6.43 -1.85 -0.04
CA PHE A 15 5.28 -1.69 -0.93
C PHE A 15 5.44 -0.41 -1.74
N PRO A 16 5.57 -0.52 -3.08
CA PRO A 16 5.61 0.67 -3.90
C PRO A 16 4.21 1.22 -4.15
N GLY A 17 4.16 2.48 -4.59
CA GLY A 17 2.97 3.04 -5.21
C GLY A 17 2.41 4.26 -4.48
N VAL A 18 1.10 4.45 -4.55
CA VAL A 18 0.45 5.65 -4.02
C VAL A 18 -0.22 5.33 -2.69
N ALA A 19 0.12 6.11 -1.66
CA ALA A 19 -0.47 6.02 -0.35
C ALA A 19 -1.64 7.01 -0.19
N TYR A 20 -2.76 6.51 0.30
CA TYR A 20 -4.00 7.25 0.55
C TYR A 20 -4.30 7.24 2.05
N THR A 21 -4.50 8.42 2.64
CA THR A 21 -4.95 8.56 4.02
C THR A 21 -6.45 8.26 4.13
N PRO A 22 -6.97 7.94 5.34
CA PRO A 22 -8.41 7.73 5.54
C PRO A 22 -9.28 8.88 4.99
N LEU A 23 -8.86 10.13 5.18
CA LEU A 23 -9.56 11.30 4.64
C LEU A 23 -9.58 11.29 3.11
N GLN A 24 -8.44 10.99 2.46
CA GLN A 24 -8.36 10.94 1.01
C GLN A 24 -9.22 9.81 0.42
N LEU A 25 -9.31 8.66 1.11
CA LEU A 25 -10.18 7.56 0.71
C LEU A 25 -11.66 7.97 0.69
N MET A 26 -12.11 8.75 1.68
CA MET A 26 -13.49 9.28 1.73
C MET A 26 -13.81 10.25 0.58
N MET A 27 -12.79 10.79 -0.08
CA MET A 27 -12.91 11.79 -1.13
C MET A 27 -12.73 11.21 -2.54
N LEU A 28 -12.54 9.90 -2.67
CA LEU A 28 -12.46 9.25 -3.98
C LEU A 28 -13.85 9.21 -4.65
N PRO A 29 -13.94 9.39 -5.99
CA PRO A 29 -15.21 9.49 -6.72
C PRO A 29 -16.22 8.35 -6.55
N ASP A 30 -15.83 7.19 -6.03
CA ASP A 30 -16.73 6.07 -5.70
C ASP A 30 -16.39 5.44 -4.34
N GLY A 31 -15.75 6.25 -3.46
CA GLY A 31 -15.20 5.78 -2.19
C GLY A 31 -14.30 4.56 -2.39
N ASN A 32 -14.55 3.50 -1.62
CA ASN A 32 -13.77 2.26 -1.69
C ASN A 32 -13.94 1.48 -3.00
N ALA A 33 -15.04 1.69 -3.76
CA ALA A 33 -15.25 1.00 -5.03
C ALA A 33 -14.25 1.46 -6.12
N PHE A 34 -13.57 2.60 -5.91
CA PHE A 34 -12.44 3.05 -6.72
C PHE A 34 -11.32 2.00 -6.86
N PHE A 35 -11.26 1.07 -5.91
CA PHE A 35 -10.25 0.02 -5.78
C PHE A 35 -10.75 -1.37 -6.18
N GLU A 36 -11.99 -1.49 -6.67
CA GLU A 36 -12.57 -2.77 -7.03
C GLU A 36 -11.73 -3.50 -8.10
N GLY A 37 -11.51 -4.80 -7.88
CA GLY A 37 -10.67 -5.63 -8.75
C GLY A 37 -9.16 -5.41 -8.61
N ASN A 38 -8.69 -4.45 -7.80
CA ASN A 38 -7.27 -4.21 -7.61
C ASN A 38 -6.68 -5.21 -6.60
N THR A 39 -5.87 -6.12 -7.11
CA THR A 39 -5.19 -7.16 -6.33
C THR A 39 -3.87 -6.71 -5.68
N HIS A 40 -3.45 -5.47 -5.91
CA HIS A 40 -2.16 -4.91 -5.46
C HIS A 40 -2.36 -3.85 -4.36
N LEU A 41 -3.42 -4.00 -3.56
CA LEU A 41 -3.73 -3.09 -2.46
C LEU A 41 -3.28 -3.65 -1.14
N MET A 42 -2.72 -2.77 -0.32
CA MET A 42 -2.37 -3.09 1.05
C MET A 42 -2.96 -2.07 2.01
N ALA A 43 -3.81 -2.53 2.92
CA ALA A 43 -4.33 -1.72 4.01
C ALA A 43 -3.36 -1.71 5.19
N ARG A 44 -3.10 -0.51 5.71
CA ARG A 44 -2.35 -0.28 6.95
C ARG A 44 -3.29 -0.32 8.16
N TYR A 45 -2.73 -0.54 9.35
CA TYR A 45 -3.50 -0.57 10.60
C TYR A 45 -4.08 0.79 11.02
N ASP A 46 -3.49 1.89 10.54
CA ASP A 46 -4.00 3.25 10.73
C ASP A 46 -5.11 3.65 9.74
N GLY A 47 -5.56 2.70 8.91
CA GLY A 47 -6.62 2.90 7.93
C GLY A 47 -6.15 3.53 6.61
N ALA A 48 -4.86 3.84 6.47
CA ALA A 48 -4.31 4.21 5.17
C ALA A 48 -4.25 3.00 4.23
N VAL A 49 -4.24 3.25 2.92
CA VAL A 49 -4.12 2.22 1.88
C VAL A 49 -2.99 2.58 0.94
N ILE A 50 -2.20 1.58 0.54
CA ILE A 50 -1.17 1.72 -0.49
C ILE A 50 -1.62 0.95 -1.74
N ASP A 51 -1.68 1.64 -2.87
CA ASP A 51 -2.00 1.09 -4.20
C ASP A 51 -0.73 0.88 -5.01
N ALA A 52 -0.34 -0.39 -5.15
CA ALA A 52 0.80 -0.82 -5.94
C ALA A 52 0.40 -1.29 -7.36
N SER A 53 -0.81 -0.97 -7.83
CA SER A 53 -1.26 -1.35 -9.18
C SER A 53 -0.41 -0.69 -10.28
N PRO A 54 -0.45 -1.23 -11.52
CA PRO A 54 0.22 -0.60 -12.66
C PRO A 54 -0.21 0.86 -12.91
N ARG A 55 -1.42 1.27 -12.51
CA ARG A 55 -1.87 2.67 -12.61
C ARG A 55 -1.08 3.57 -11.65
N SER A 56 -0.88 3.11 -10.42
CA SER A 56 -0.24 3.89 -9.36
C SER A 56 1.29 3.83 -9.42
N THR A 57 1.88 2.68 -9.74
CA THR A 57 3.34 2.54 -9.87
C THR A 57 3.92 3.35 -11.02
N LYS A 58 3.16 3.59 -12.10
CA LYS A 58 3.56 4.48 -13.22
C LYS A 58 3.77 5.95 -12.82
N LEU A 59 3.27 6.35 -11.65
CA LEU A 59 3.43 7.72 -11.14
C LEU A 59 4.69 7.90 -10.29
N LEU A 60 5.38 6.79 -9.96
CA LEU A 60 6.65 6.83 -9.27
C LEU A 60 7.78 7.26 -10.21
N HIS A 61 8.84 7.81 -9.63
CA HIS A 61 10.06 8.09 -10.37
C HIS A 61 10.73 6.77 -10.82
N PRO A 62 11.38 6.73 -12.00
CA PRO A 62 12.09 5.53 -12.46
C PRO A 62 13.11 4.98 -11.45
N ASP A 63 13.82 5.85 -10.72
CA ASP A 63 14.80 5.42 -9.71
C ASP A 63 14.15 4.64 -8.55
N ALA A 64 12.94 5.03 -8.12
CA ALA A 64 12.18 4.27 -7.13
C ALA A 64 11.80 2.87 -7.64
N LEU A 65 11.47 2.76 -8.94
CA LEU A 65 11.15 1.48 -9.58
C LEU A 65 12.40 0.61 -9.82
N ALA A 66 13.57 1.23 -9.94
CA ALA A 66 14.85 0.53 -10.02
C ALA A 66 15.31 -0.05 -8.66
N ASN A 67 14.68 0.37 -7.55
CA ASN A 67 14.98 -0.16 -6.23
C ASN A 67 14.60 -1.66 -6.14
N PRO A 68 15.55 -2.57 -5.93
CA PRO A 68 15.28 -4.01 -5.88
C PRO A 68 14.40 -4.41 -4.68
N LEU A 69 14.26 -3.55 -3.68
CA LEU A 69 13.38 -3.79 -2.53
C LEU A 69 11.95 -3.30 -2.77
N ALA A 70 11.65 -2.51 -3.81
CA ALA A 70 10.32 -1.99 -4.11
C ALA A 70 9.38 -3.03 -4.75
N VAL A 71 9.33 -4.24 -4.17
CA VAL A 71 8.73 -5.44 -4.77
C VAL A 71 7.76 -6.15 -3.82
N ALA A 72 7.36 -5.53 -2.71
CA ALA A 72 6.47 -6.21 -1.75
C ALA A 72 5.10 -6.58 -2.34
N HIS A 73 4.64 -5.83 -3.35
CA HIS A 73 3.38 -6.08 -4.07
C HIS A 73 3.35 -7.37 -4.89
N VAL A 74 4.51 -8.01 -5.13
CA VAL A 74 4.59 -9.32 -5.81
C VAL A 74 4.79 -10.49 -4.83
N VAL A 75 4.84 -10.23 -3.52
CA VAL A 75 5.00 -11.28 -2.50
C VAL A 75 3.67 -11.99 -2.31
N ASN A 76 3.64 -13.28 -2.61
CA ASN A 76 2.43 -14.08 -2.64
C ASN A 76 1.88 -14.41 -1.24
N HIS A 77 0.60 -14.78 -1.21
CA HIS A 77 0.05 -15.54 -0.11
C HIS A 77 0.70 -16.94 -0.04
N PRO A 78 0.95 -17.52 1.16
CA PRO A 78 1.42 -18.90 1.23
C PRO A 78 0.37 -19.87 0.64
N PRO A 79 0.80 -20.90 -0.11
CA PRO A 79 -0.09 -21.99 -0.49
C PRO A 79 -0.53 -22.80 0.73
N ALA A 80 -1.58 -23.61 0.55
CA ALA A 80 -2.11 -24.47 1.61
C ALA A 80 -1.00 -25.28 2.31
N GLY A 81 -0.96 -25.22 3.64
CA GLY A 81 0.01 -25.93 4.47
C GLY A 81 1.37 -25.23 4.63
N LYS A 82 1.65 -24.13 3.91
CA LYS A 82 2.82 -23.28 4.18
C LYS A 82 2.48 -22.13 5.13
N GLN A 83 3.47 -21.72 5.90
CA GLN A 83 3.37 -20.56 6.79
C GLN A 83 3.96 -19.31 6.12
N PRO A 84 3.43 -18.11 6.40
CA PRO A 84 4.07 -16.87 6.00
C PRO A 84 5.43 -16.74 6.71
N ASN A 85 6.42 -16.20 5.99
CA ASN A 85 7.76 -15.94 6.52
C ASN A 85 8.09 -14.44 6.57
N VAL A 86 7.14 -13.59 6.17
CA VAL A 86 7.21 -12.13 6.33
C VAL A 86 5.93 -11.57 6.93
N MET A 87 6.05 -10.41 7.59
CA MET A 87 4.92 -9.65 8.14
C MET A 87 5.01 -8.17 7.75
N PRO A 88 3.88 -7.48 7.61
CA PRO A 88 3.87 -6.05 7.32
C PRO A 88 4.26 -5.22 8.55
N ALA A 89 5.11 -4.23 8.34
CA ALA A 89 5.45 -3.20 9.32
C ALA A 89 5.14 -1.83 8.73
N LEU A 90 4.47 -0.98 9.53
CA LEU A 90 4.21 0.40 9.15
C LEU A 90 5.55 1.15 9.14
N LEU A 91 5.81 1.83 8.03
CA LEU A 91 6.98 2.68 7.89
C LEU A 91 6.47 4.07 7.51
N ASP A 92 6.73 5.05 8.35
CA ASP A 92 6.44 6.44 8.03
C ASP A 92 7.76 7.11 7.69
N ILE A 93 7.82 7.67 6.48
CA ILE A 93 9.04 8.26 5.94
C ILE A 93 8.93 9.77 6.09
N ASP A 94 9.79 10.33 6.94
CA ASP A 94 9.97 11.77 6.99
C ASP A 94 10.69 12.24 5.71
N VAL A 95 10.00 13.05 4.93
CA VAL A 95 10.48 13.63 3.67
C VAL A 95 11.13 15.00 3.86
N ALA A 96 11.52 15.35 5.09
CA ALA A 96 12.50 16.39 5.39
C ALA A 96 13.93 15.98 4.96
N VAL A 97 14.05 15.50 3.73
CA VAL A 97 15.29 15.07 3.07
C VAL A 97 15.52 15.95 1.83
N PRO A 98 16.76 16.02 1.31
CA PRO A 98 17.03 16.73 0.06
C PRO A 98 16.11 16.27 -1.08
N PRO A 99 15.62 17.18 -1.95
CA PRO A 99 14.66 16.84 -3.01
C PRO A 99 15.10 15.70 -3.93
N GLU A 100 16.41 15.58 -4.18
CA GLU A 100 17.00 14.51 -4.97
C GLU A 100 16.83 13.11 -4.36
N MET A 101 16.62 13.01 -3.05
CA MET A 101 16.37 11.72 -2.39
C MET A 101 14.90 11.30 -2.47
N LEU A 102 13.98 12.25 -2.74
CA LEU A 102 12.55 11.96 -2.85
C LEU A 102 12.24 11.05 -4.03
N SER A 103 13.07 11.08 -5.08
CA SER A 103 12.94 10.20 -6.24
C SER A 103 13.23 8.73 -5.92
N LEU A 104 13.88 8.44 -4.79
CA LEU A 104 14.26 7.09 -4.35
C LEU A 104 13.17 6.44 -3.49
N LEU A 105 12.15 7.20 -3.08
CA LEU A 105 11.10 6.69 -2.21
C LEU A 105 10.26 5.63 -2.94
N PRO A 106 10.07 4.44 -2.35
CA PRO A 106 9.32 3.37 -3.01
C PRO A 106 7.85 3.75 -3.23
N ASN A 107 7.32 4.67 -2.42
CA ASN A 107 5.95 5.14 -2.50
C ASN A 107 5.84 6.65 -2.31
N ILE A 108 4.74 7.23 -2.78
CA ILE A 108 4.43 8.66 -2.70
C ILE A 108 3.03 8.85 -2.09
N GLY A 109 2.75 10.04 -1.57
CA GLY A 109 1.41 10.40 -1.11
C GLY A 109 0.46 10.71 -2.28
N PHE A 110 -0.85 10.50 -2.10
CA PHE A 110 -1.88 10.82 -3.11
C PHE A 110 -1.81 12.25 -3.65
N THR A 111 -1.54 13.24 -2.80
CA THR A 111 -1.39 14.64 -3.25
C THR A 111 -0.17 14.83 -4.15
N GLN A 112 0.94 14.13 -3.87
CA GLN A 112 2.15 14.14 -4.69
C GLN A 112 1.93 13.43 -6.04
N ALA A 113 1.07 12.40 -6.06
CA ALA A 113 0.72 11.64 -7.25
C ALA A 113 -0.12 12.42 -8.29
N LYS A 114 -0.32 13.73 -8.10
CA LYS A 114 -1.16 14.61 -8.93
C LYS A 114 -2.52 13.97 -9.18
N PRO A 115 -3.48 14.10 -8.24
CA PRO A 115 -4.75 13.37 -8.27
C PRO A 115 -5.51 13.36 -9.62
N GLN A 116 -5.34 14.38 -10.47
CA GLN A 116 -5.93 14.43 -11.80
C GLN A 116 -5.45 13.29 -12.73
N LEU A 117 -4.27 12.70 -12.48
CA LEU A 117 -3.75 11.56 -13.23
C LEU A 117 -4.32 10.23 -12.75
N LEU A 118 -4.85 10.19 -11.53
CA LEU A 118 -5.43 8.99 -10.91
C LEU A 118 -6.95 8.91 -11.06
N LEU A 119 -7.59 10.08 -11.13
CA LEU A 119 -9.04 10.22 -11.19
C LEU A 119 -9.51 10.40 -12.64
N PRO A 120 -10.65 9.80 -13.03
CA PRO A 120 -11.25 10.09 -14.33
C PRO A 120 -11.62 11.58 -14.43
N THR A 121 -11.45 12.18 -15.61
CA THR A 121 -11.93 13.54 -15.93
C THR A 121 -13.44 13.61 -15.70
N GLN A 122 -13.88 14.29 -14.65
CA GLN A 122 -15.30 14.50 -14.38
C GLN A 122 -15.87 15.55 -15.35
N THR A 123 -16.93 15.18 -16.09
CA THR A 123 -17.75 16.10 -16.91
C THR A 123 -19.09 16.43 -16.24
N ALA A 124 -19.24 16.17 -14.94
CA ALA A 124 -20.49 16.35 -14.19
C ALA A 124 -20.35 17.43 -13.10
N ARG A 125 -21.50 17.93 -12.62
CA ARG A 125 -21.57 18.96 -11.56
C ARG A 125 -20.84 18.48 -10.30
N PRO A 126 -20.09 19.37 -9.60
CA PRO A 126 -19.30 18.98 -8.44
C PRO A 126 -20.20 18.48 -7.31
N SER A 127 -19.87 17.30 -6.77
CA SER A 127 -20.48 16.71 -5.59
C SER A 127 -20.00 17.40 -4.30
N PHE A 128 -20.64 17.11 -3.17
CA PHE A 128 -20.19 17.60 -1.86
C PHE A 128 -18.73 17.17 -1.54
N ALA A 129 -18.33 15.97 -1.99
CA ALA A 129 -16.95 15.51 -1.88
C ALA A 129 -16.00 16.35 -2.73
N ASP A 130 -16.42 16.75 -3.93
CA ASP A 130 -15.62 17.63 -4.80
C ASP A 130 -15.45 19.03 -4.18
N LEU A 131 -16.50 19.59 -3.58
CA LEU A 131 -16.44 20.87 -2.89
C LEU A 131 -15.56 20.83 -1.62
N LEU A 132 -15.66 19.77 -0.82
CA LEU A 132 -14.79 19.57 0.33
C LEU A 132 -13.32 19.41 -0.10
N ARG A 133 -13.11 18.73 -1.22
CA ARG A 133 -11.79 18.51 -1.82
C ARG A 133 -11.16 19.79 -2.36
N GLU A 134 -11.92 20.61 -3.06
CA GLU A 134 -11.49 21.95 -3.48
C GLU A 134 -11.16 22.82 -2.26
N SER A 135 -11.98 22.77 -1.20
CA SER A 135 -11.73 23.52 0.05
C SER A 135 -10.43 23.08 0.74
N LEU A 136 -10.14 21.78 0.80
CA LEU A 136 -8.88 21.25 1.37
C LEU A 136 -7.67 21.56 0.48
N GLN A 137 -7.82 21.53 -0.84
CA GLN A 137 -6.76 21.95 -1.76
C GLN A 137 -6.50 23.46 -1.66
N ASN A 138 -7.53 24.27 -1.53
CA ASN A 138 -7.40 25.72 -1.37
C ASN A 138 -6.86 26.12 0.02
N ASN A 139 -7.10 25.30 1.06
CA ASN A 139 -6.52 25.46 2.39
C ASN A 139 -5.15 24.78 2.56
N SER A 140 -4.61 24.13 1.53
CA SER A 140 -3.27 23.50 1.57
C SER A 140 -2.12 24.51 1.46
N GLY A 141 -2.33 25.73 1.97
CA GLY A 141 -1.23 26.60 2.35
C GLY A 141 -0.44 25.94 3.47
N GLU A 142 0.79 25.56 3.18
CA GLU A 142 1.88 25.34 4.16
C GLU A 142 1.77 24.23 5.22
N ASP A 143 0.76 23.37 5.25
CA ASP A 143 0.89 22.09 5.98
C ASP A 143 1.57 21.06 5.07
N SER A 144 2.88 21.23 4.93
CA SER A 144 3.79 20.23 4.37
C SER A 144 3.61 18.94 5.17
N VAL A 145 2.83 18.00 4.64
CA VAL A 145 2.84 16.63 5.12
C VAL A 145 4.23 16.08 4.82
N HIS A 146 5.13 16.27 5.78
CA HIS A 146 6.49 15.77 5.76
C HIS A 146 6.53 14.26 5.92
N VAL A 147 5.39 13.56 5.96
CA VAL A 147 5.37 12.11 6.19
C VAL A 147 4.67 11.39 5.06
N VAL A 148 5.41 10.55 4.36
CA VAL A 148 4.86 9.59 3.42
C VAL A 148 4.58 8.27 4.16
N ARG A 149 3.32 7.81 4.12
CA ARG A 149 2.90 6.54 4.73
C ARG A 149 3.34 5.37 3.84
N GLY A 150 4.41 4.68 4.21
CA GLY A 150 4.95 3.50 3.53
C GLY A 150 4.64 2.19 4.23
N LEU A 151 5.05 1.06 3.67
CA LEU A 151 4.93 -0.23 4.35
C LEU A 151 6.11 -1.10 3.94
N ALA A 152 6.76 -1.70 4.94
CA ALA A 152 7.84 -2.64 4.73
C ALA A 152 7.39 -4.06 5.09
N LEU A 153 8.04 -5.05 4.49
CA LEU A 153 7.93 -6.45 4.91
C LEU A 153 9.15 -6.80 5.75
N LEU A 154 8.89 -7.33 6.95
CA LEU A 154 9.90 -7.83 7.85
C LEU A 154 9.92 -9.35 7.83
N SER A 155 11.10 -9.96 7.81
CA SER A 155 11.25 -11.40 8.03
C SER A 155 10.77 -11.80 9.43
N THR A 156 9.97 -12.86 9.55
CA THR A 156 9.49 -13.36 10.86
C THR A 156 10.39 -14.44 11.45
N ARG A 157 11.28 -15.01 10.63
CA ARG A 157 12.30 -15.98 11.00
C ARG A 157 13.54 -15.77 10.15
N ALA A 158 14.58 -16.58 10.38
CA ALA A 158 15.67 -16.67 9.41
C ALA A 158 15.14 -17.22 8.07
N ILE A 159 15.55 -16.60 6.97
CA ILE A 159 15.18 -17.00 5.60
C ILE A 159 16.48 -17.12 4.82
N CYS A 160 16.64 -18.18 4.02
CA CYS A 160 17.77 -18.37 3.13
C CYS A 160 17.25 -18.94 1.81
N ASP A 161 17.53 -18.29 0.68
CA ASP A 161 17.20 -18.75 -0.67
C ASP A 161 15.78 -19.35 -0.76
N GLU A 162 14.78 -18.55 -0.39
CA GLU A 162 13.39 -19.00 -0.27
C GLU A 162 12.40 -17.99 -0.86
N GLU A 163 11.25 -18.48 -1.31
CA GLU A 163 10.12 -17.61 -1.64
C GLU A 163 9.60 -16.90 -0.38
N LEU A 164 9.26 -15.62 -0.52
CA LEU A 164 8.65 -14.85 0.56
C LEU A 164 7.12 -15.05 0.48
N TYR A 165 6.49 -15.24 1.63
CA TYR A 165 5.06 -15.42 1.75
C TYR A 165 4.48 -14.47 2.80
N LEU A 166 3.51 -13.67 2.37
CA LEU A 166 2.76 -12.71 3.18
C LEU A 166 1.35 -13.25 3.45
N ASN A 167 0.93 -13.26 4.71
CA ASN A 167 -0.47 -13.55 5.00
C ASN A 167 -1.38 -12.36 4.62
N TYR A 168 -2.12 -12.49 3.52
CA TYR A 168 -3.02 -11.46 3.00
C TYR A 168 -4.21 -11.19 3.92
N ARG A 169 -4.65 -12.19 4.71
CA ARG A 169 -5.77 -12.09 5.65
C ARG A 169 -7.02 -11.49 5.01
N LEU A 170 -7.47 -12.08 3.89
CA LEU A 170 -8.66 -11.63 3.19
C LEU A 170 -9.88 -11.64 4.13
N ASN A 171 -10.83 -10.74 3.89
CA ASN A 171 -12.01 -10.62 4.75
C ASN A 171 -12.90 -11.87 4.63
N PRO A 172 -13.11 -12.64 5.73
CA PRO A 172 -13.92 -13.86 5.70
C PRO A 172 -15.38 -13.61 5.31
N ARG A 173 -15.89 -12.38 5.44
CA ARG A 173 -17.28 -12.02 5.09
C ARG A 173 -17.53 -11.96 3.58
N ASN A 174 -16.50 -11.84 2.75
CA ASN A 174 -16.63 -11.65 1.30
C ASN A 174 -16.54 -12.97 0.51
N GLY A 175 -16.41 -14.11 1.21
CA GLY A 175 -15.98 -15.36 0.58
C GLY A 175 -14.50 -15.33 0.18
N TYR A 176 -13.95 -16.50 -0.15
CA TYR A 176 -12.57 -16.62 -0.59
C TYR A 176 -12.51 -17.05 -2.05
N PRO A 177 -11.54 -16.53 -2.84
CA PRO A 177 -11.27 -17.07 -4.15
C PRO A 177 -10.66 -18.48 -4.04
N ASP A 178 -10.84 -19.31 -5.06
CA ASP A 178 -10.43 -20.74 -5.06
C ASP A 178 -8.94 -20.97 -4.75
N TRP A 179 -8.09 -20.01 -5.09
CA TRP A 179 -6.65 -20.09 -4.85
C TRP A 179 -6.23 -19.76 -3.40
N TYR A 180 -7.11 -19.14 -2.61
CA TYR A 180 -6.79 -18.65 -1.28
C TYR A 180 -7.10 -19.69 -0.20
N THR A 181 -6.13 -19.96 0.66
CA THR A 181 -6.31 -20.83 1.84
C THR A 181 -5.97 -20.04 3.10
N PRO A 182 -6.93 -19.77 4.01
CA PRO A 182 -6.65 -19.04 5.24
C PRO A 182 -5.57 -19.71 6.08
N VAL A 183 -4.58 -18.94 6.51
CA VAL A 183 -3.48 -19.43 7.38
C VAL A 183 -4.00 -19.68 8.80
N ASP A 184 -4.77 -18.75 9.33
CA ASP A 184 -5.41 -18.84 10.65
C ASP A 184 -6.79 -18.18 10.58
N ARG A 185 -7.83 -19.01 10.49
CA ARG A 185 -9.22 -18.53 10.38
C ARG A 185 -9.67 -17.79 11.64
N GLU A 186 -9.20 -18.18 12.82
CA GLU A 186 -9.62 -17.54 14.06
C GLU A 186 -9.00 -16.15 14.18
N GLU A 187 -7.73 -16.01 13.80
CA GLU A 187 -7.07 -14.70 13.72
C GLU A 187 -7.71 -13.80 12.66
N ASP A 188 -8.02 -14.32 11.48
CA ASP A 188 -8.71 -13.56 10.43
C ASP A 188 -10.08 -13.07 10.92
N MET A 189 -10.86 -13.94 11.56
CA MET A 189 -12.14 -13.55 12.16
C MET A 189 -11.96 -12.46 13.23
N ARG A 190 -10.94 -12.55 14.10
CA ARG A 190 -10.64 -11.51 15.09
C ARG A 190 -10.26 -10.18 14.45
N ARG A 191 -9.44 -10.19 13.39
CA ARG A 191 -9.05 -8.97 12.65
C ARG A 191 -10.26 -8.27 12.07
N TRP A 192 -11.20 -9.04 11.51
CA TRP A 192 -12.38 -8.52 10.82
C TRP A 192 -13.62 -8.41 11.72
N LYS A 193 -13.48 -8.60 13.04
CA LYS A 193 -14.51 -8.23 14.03
C LYS A 193 -14.61 -6.70 14.08
N ARG A 194 -15.49 -6.18 13.23
CA ARG A 194 -16.20 -4.90 13.44
C ARG A 194 -17.65 -5.22 13.73
#